data_AF-A0AB73LTP0-F1
#
_entry.id   AF-A0AB73LTP0-F1
#
_cell.length_a   1.000
_cell.length_b   1.000
_cell.length_c   1.000
_cell.angle_alpha   90.00
_cell.angle_beta   90.00
_cell.angle_gamma   90.00
#
_symmetry.space_group_name_H-M   'P 1'
#
loop_
_entity.id
_entity.type
_entity.pdbx_description
1 polymer ?
#
loop_
_entity_poly.entity_id
_entity_poly.type
_entity_poly.pdbx_seq_one_letter_code
_entity_poly.pdbx_strand_id
1 'polypeptide(L)'
;MATDITLPPEPPNASMRCSFCKKTRAQVFKIVLGPNVSICDECVELCEEILADERLKANAPVAPASPKQLATPREIYSHLNDYVIGQDAAKRTLAVAVYNHYKRIHDLDNPVLTSRTLSATAGEQVELGKSNILMLGPTGCGKTYLASTLAKKLDVPFALVDATTLTEAGYVGDDVENILLRLINAADGDVAKAQRGIIYIDEIDKIARKGGENLSITRDVSGEGVQQALLKIIEGTVATVPPEGGRKHPAHANIEIDTSNILFIVAGAFDNIDDRIAARVGAGGIGFGADLGGTVRDPLEQIMPEDLAHYGIIPELIGRLPVISTLSELNEEELARVLTEPKNALLKQYRHLFALDGVELIIDDAAIAAIARLAAERGTGARGLRSMMEQILQPVMFEIPDRTDVTSIVIGEDTVLNGAEPRYVLQVPDPGTETTRTAKGDAKTASLKAAKAGRKVA
;
A
#
# COMPACT_ATOMS: atom_id res chain seq x y z
N MET A 1 -12.22 -85.32 23.98
CA MET A 1 -12.12 -84.97 25.41
C MET A 1 -11.65 -83.52 25.48
N ALA A 2 -12.59 -82.58 25.53
CA ALA A 2 -12.29 -81.17 25.70
C ALA A 2 -12.94 -80.77 27.02
N THR A 3 -12.11 -80.49 28.02
CA THR A 3 -12.53 -80.03 29.33
C THR A 3 -12.80 -78.53 29.26
N ASP A 4 -14.06 -78.18 29.48
CA ASP A 4 -14.53 -76.82 29.74
C ASP A 4 -13.80 -76.24 30.95
N ILE A 5 -13.19 -75.07 30.76
CA ILE A 5 -12.78 -74.17 31.84
C ILE A 5 -13.76 -73.01 31.80
N THR A 6 -14.74 -73.06 32.70
CA THR A 6 -15.64 -71.95 33.02
C THR A 6 -14.88 -70.89 33.81
N LEU A 7 -14.62 -69.75 33.18
CA LEU A 7 -14.22 -68.53 33.89
C LEU A 7 -15.42 -67.89 34.60
N PRO A 8 -15.25 -67.32 35.81
CA PRO A 8 -16.32 -66.66 36.55
C PRO A 8 -16.73 -65.32 35.90
N PRO A 9 -17.93 -64.80 36.18
CA PRO A 9 -18.39 -63.54 35.61
C PRO A 9 -17.59 -62.35 36.15
N GLU A 10 -16.99 -61.56 35.26
CA GLU A 10 -16.39 -60.27 35.61
C GLU A 10 -17.46 -59.30 36.15
N PRO A 11 -17.16 -58.54 37.22
CA PRO A 11 -18.10 -57.62 37.83
C PRO A 11 -18.34 -56.40 36.92
N PRO A 12 -19.59 -55.90 36.81
CA PRO A 12 -19.85 -54.69 36.04
C PRO A 12 -19.53 -53.48 36.92
N ASN A 13 -18.26 -53.04 37.00
CA ASN A 13 -17.85 -51.68 37.42
C ASN A 13 -16.33 -51.54 37.63
N ALA A 14 -15.56 -51.50 36.54
CA ALA A 14 -14.19 -50.95 36.53
C ALA A 14 -13.80 -50.62 35.08
N SER A 15 -14.29 -49.55 34.46
CA SER A 15 -13.56 -48.29 34.45
C SER A 15 -14.26 -47.27 33.56
N MET A 16 -15.56 -47.03 33.74
CA MET A 16 -16.21 -45.91 33.04
C MET A 16 -15.65 -44.59 33.57
N ARG A 17 -14.80 -43.98 32.75
CA ARG A 17 -14.11 -42.72 33.02
C ARG A 17 -14.36 -41.75 31.87
N CYS A 18 -14.61 -40.50 32.21
CA CYS A 18 -14.72 -39.43 31.20
C CYS A 18 -13.45 -39.38 30.35
N SER A 19 -13.61 -39.37 29.02
CA SER A 19 -12.48 -39.30 28.09
C SER A 19 -11.69 -38.00 28.21
N PHE A 20 -12.35 -36.92 28.67
CA PHE A 20 -11.81 -35.56 28.79
C PHE A 20 -11.07 -35.34 30.13
N CYS A 21 -11.77 -35.45 31.27
CA CYS A 21 -11.18 -35.17 32.59
C CYS A 21 -10.67 -36.41 33.34
N LYS A 22 -10.86 -37.63 32.79
CA LYS A 22 -10.46 -38.93 33.37
C LYS A 22 -11.13 -39.30 34.70
N LYS A 23 -12.07 -38.50 35.21
CA LYS A 23 -12.87 -38.81 36.41
C LYS A 23 -13.73 -40.05 36.18
N THR A 24 -13.89 -40.85 37.24
CA THR A 24 -14.71 -42.08 37.25
C THR A 24 -16.18 -41.77 37.52
N ARG A 25 -17.08 -42.72 37.20
CA ARG A 25 -18.53 -42.61 37.50
C ARG A 25 -18.87 -42.28 38.96
N ALA A 26 -18.01 -42.62 39.91
CA ALA A 26 -18.25 -42.31 41.33
C ALA A 26 -17.96 -40.83 41.70
N GLN A 27 -17.22 -40.12 40.84
CA GLN A 27 -16.74 -38.76 41.09
C GLN A 27 -17.59 -37.68 40.42
N VAL A 28 -18.55 -38.07 39.59
CA VAL A 28 -19.36 -37.17 38.75
C VAL A 28 -20.80 -37.66 38.78
N PHE A 29 -21.77 -36.77 38.61
CA PHE A 29 -23.19 -37.13 38.75
C PHE A 29 -23.64 -38.08 37.63
N LYS A 30 -23.14 -37.89 36.40
CA LYS A 30 -23.53 -38.69 35.24
C LYS A 30 -22.44 -38.75 34.18
N ILE A 31 -22.25 -39.92 33.58
CA ILE A 31 -21.42 -40.08 32.38
C ILE A 31 -22.32 -40.49 31.22
N VAL A 32 -22.25 -39.72 30.13
CA VAL A 32 -22.92 -40.00 28.85
C VAL A 32 -21.97 -40.81 27.97
N LEU A 33 -22.48 -41.91 27.40
CA LEU A 33 -21.71 -42.86 26.61
C LEU A 33 -22.02 -42.69 25.12
N GLY A 34 -21.01 -42.42 24.31
CA GLY A 34 -21.05 -42.49 22.85
C GLY A 34 -20.35 -43.75 22.33
N PRO A 35 -20.35 -43.98 21.00
CA PRO A 35 -19.82 -45.20 20.40
C PRO A 35 -18.35 -45.50 20.75
N ASN A 36 -17.52 -44.45 20.85
CA ASN A 36 -16.06 -44.57 21.15
C ASN A 36 -15.57 -43.53 22.17
N VAL A 37 -16.46 -42.77 22.80
CA VAL A 37 -16.11 -41.65 23.69
C VAL A 37 -17.12 -41.55 24.83
N SER A 38 -16.68 -41.10 26.01
CA SER A 38 -17.58 -40.82 27.12
C SER A 38 -17.28 -39.45 27.72
N ILE A 39 -18.33 -38.73 28.12
CA ILE A 39 -18.22 -37.37 28.69
C ILE A 39 -19.05 -37.29 29.97
N CYS A 40 -18.51 -36.65 31.02
CA CYS A 40 -19.25 -36.42 32.26
C CYS A 40 -20.01 -35.11 32.24
N ASP A 41 -21.01 -34.99 33.12
CA ASP A 41 -21.80 -33.77 33.36
C ASP A 41 -20.93 -32.52 33.54
N GLU A 42 -19.90 -32.55 34.40
CA GLU A 42 -19.02 -31.39 34.59
C GLU A 42 -18.26 -30.96 33.33
N CYS A 43 -17.88 -31.89 32.45
CA CYS A 43 -17.22 -31.54 31.19
C CYS A 43 -18.21 -30.98 30.18
N VAL A 44 -19.48 -31.40 30.25
CA VAL A 44 -20.56 -30.80 29.44
C VAL A 44 -20.81 -29.36 29.91
N GLU A 45 -20.88 -29.11 31.22
CA GLU A 45 -21.01 -27.77 31.79
C GLU A 45 -19.83 -26.87 31.40
N LEU A 46 -18.59 -27.37 31.52
CA LEU A 46 -17.42 -26.60 31.09
C LEU A 46 -17.42 -26.33 29.58
N CYS A 47 -17.84 -27.30 28.75
CA CYS A 47 -18.01 -27.07 27.33
C CYS A 47 -19.12 -26.06 27.04
N GLU A 48 -20.23 -26.08 27.79
CA GLU A 48 -21.28 -25.08 27.69
C GLU A 48 -20.79 -23.68 28.09
N GLU A 49 -19.96 -23.56 29.13
CA GLU A 49 -19.32 -22.30 29.52
C GLU A 49 -18.37 -21.78 28.44
N ILE A 50 -17.50 -22.63 27.90
CA ILE A 50 -16.58 -22.25 26.82
C ILE A 50 -17.36 -21.84 25.56
N LEU A 51 -18.40 -22.60 25.20
CA LEU A 51 -19.27 -22.28 24.08
C LEU A 51 -20.12 -21.04 24.34
N ALA A 52 -20.50 -20.78 25.60
CA ALA A 52 -21.19 -19.56 25.99
C ALA A 52 -20.26 -18.35 25.88
N ASP A 53 -19.00 -18.46 26.32
CA ASP A 53 -17.97 -17.42 26.15
C ASP A 53 -17.66 -17.17 24.67
N GLU A 54 -17.57 -18.22 23.85
CA GLU A 54 -17.43 -18.07 22.40
C GLU A 54 -18.68 -17.49 21.75
N ARG A 55 -19.88 -17.87 22.20
CA ARG A 55 -21.15 -17.25 21.77
C ARG A 55 -21.30 -15.83 22.28
N LEU A 56 -20.69 -15.44 23.39
CA LEU A 56 -20.64 -14.06 23.87
C LEU A 56 -19.60 -13.25 23.08
N LYS A 57 -18.56 -13.89 22.52
CA LYS A 57 -17.62 -13.27 21.57
C LYS A 57 -18.19 -13.19 20.15
N ALA A 58 -18.95 -14.19 19.72
CA ALA A 58 -19.55 -14.28 18.38
C ALA A 58 -20.94 -13.61 18.29
N ASN A 59 -21.70 -13.60 19.38
CA ASN A 59 -22.99 -12.94 19.57
C ASN A 59 -22.95 -11.96 20.74
N ALA A 60 -21.79 -11.33 21.01
CA ALA A 60 -21.85 -9.99 21.58
C ALA A 60 -22.88 -9.25 20.72
N PRO A 61 -23.92 -8.63 21.30
CA PRO A 61 -24.68 -7.69 20.52
C PRO A 61 -23.64 -6.73 19.98
N VAL A 62 -23.42 -6.76 18.68
CA VAL A 62 -22.91 -5.61 17.97
C VAL A 62 -23.95 -4.57 18.34
N ALA A 63 -23.68 -3.79 19.38
CA ALA A 63 -24.38 -2.55 19.64
C ALA A 63 -24.50 -1.94 18.25
N PRO A 64 -25.71 -1.66 17.73
CA PRO A 64 -25.90 -1.27 16.35
C PRO A 64 -24.83 -0.23 16.08
N ALA A 65 -23.85 -0.60 15.24
CA ALA A 65 -22.62 0.16 15.16
C ALA A 65 -23.09 1.59 14.94
N SER A 66 -22.77 2.49 15.88
CA SER A 66 -23.00 3.92 15.68
C SER A 66 -22.55 4.18 14.25
N PRO A 67 -23.43 4.69 13.36
CA PRO A 67 -23.20 4.66 11.92
C PRO A 67 -21.76 5.11 11.69
N LYS A 68 -20.91 4.21 11.15
CA LYS A 68 -19.45 4.40 11.07
C LYS A 68 -19.27 5.77 10.41
N GLN A 69 -18.98 6.78 11.22
CA GLN A 69 -19.17 8.16 10.79
C GLN A 69 -18.17 8.39 9.65
N LEU A 70 -18.69 8.77 8.47
CA LEU A 70 -17.83 8.96 7.31
C LEU A 70 -16.75 9.98 7.67
N ALA A 71 -15.50 9.61 7.39
CA ALA A 71 -14.37 10.49 7.65
C ALA A 71 -14.58 11.81 6.89
N THR A 72 -14.48 12.93 7.60
CA THR A 72 -14.70 14.25 6.97
C THR A 72 -13.57 14.56 5.98
N PRO A 73 -13.79 15.44 4.98
CA PRO A 73 -12.71 15.84 4.07
C PRO A 73 -11.48 16.38 4.82
N ARG A 74 -11.68 17.04 5.96
CA ARG A 74 -10.59 17.56 6.79
C ARG A 74 -9.79 16.44 7.47
N GLU A 75 -10.45 15.39 7.94
CA GLU A 75 -9.79 14.21 8.53
C GLU A 75 -9.04 13.41 7.47
N ILE A 76 -9.61 13.26 6.28
CA ILE A 76 -8.94 12.61 5.14
C ILE A 76 -7.69 13.43 4.77
N TYR A 77 -7.83 14.74 4.55
CA TYR A 77 -6.72 15.64 4.25
C TYR A 77 -5.62 15.61 5.32
N SER A 78 -6.00 15.66 6.61
CA SER A 78 -5.04 15.56 7.71
C SER A 78 -4.29 14.23 7.72
N HIS A 79 -4.98 13.12 7.43
CA HIS A 79 -4.30 11.84 7.33
C HIS A 79 -3.35 11.80 6.12
N LEU A 80 -3.75 12.33 4.97
CA LEU A 80 -2.87 12.40 3.80
C LEU A 80 -1.60 13.24 4.10
N ASN A 81 -1.70 14.31 4.89
CA ASN A 81 -0.55 15.12 5.31
C ASN A 81 0.47 14.36 6.17
N ASP A 82 0.06 13.32 6.90
CA ASP A 82 0.99 12.52 7.71
C ASP A 82 1.96 11.67 6.87
N TYR A 83 1.61 11.44 5.60
CA TYR A 83 2.31 10.53 4.70
C TYR A 83 2.82 11.23 3.43
N VAL A 84 2.09 12.21 2.90
CA VAL A 84 2.38 12.87 1.62
C VAL A 84 2.75 14.33 1.84
N ILE A 85 3.97 14.69 1.42
CA ILE A 85 4.50 16.05 1.48
C ILE A 85 4.09 16.83 0.23
N GLY A 86 3.79 18.12 0.40
CA GLY A 86 3.35 19.00 -0.69
C GLY A 86 1.98 18.59 -1.24
N GLN A 87 1.70 18.88 -2.52
CA GLN A 87 0.50 18.42 -3.23
C GLN A 87 -0.84 18.85 -2.57
N ASP A 88 -0.90 20.05 -1.99
CA ASP A 88 -2.03 20.49 -1.18
C ASP A 88 -3.35 20.60 -1.95
N ALA A 89 -3.30 21.10 -3.19
CA ALA A 89 -4.46 21.16 -4.07
C ALA A 89 -5.03 19.76 -4.32
N ALA A 90 -4.17 18.81 -4.73
CA ALA A 90 -4.55 17.43 -4.98
C ALA A 90 -5.17 16.75 -3.75
N LYS A 91 -4.53 16.88 -2.58
CA LYS A 91 -5.04 16.29 -1.32
C LYS A 91 -6.44 16.82 -0.98
N ARG A 92 -6.71 18.11 -1.19
CA ARG A 92 -8.04 18.70 -0.95
C ARG A 92 -9.08 18.16 -1.94
N THR A 93 -8.75 18.13 -3.23
CA THR A 93 -9.63 17.60 -4.28
C THR A 93 -9.99 16.15 -4.02
N LEU A 94 -8.99 15.30 -3.73
CA LEU A 94 -9.20 13.89 -3.36
C LEU A 94 -10.07 13.75 -2.11
N ALA A 95 -9.79 14.51 -1.05
CA ALA A 95 -10.55 14.42 0.19
C ALA A 95 -12.03 14.75 -0.01
N VAL A 96 -12.36 15.75 -0.85
CA VAL A 96 -13.75 16.11 -1.16
C VAL A 96 -14.40 15.07 -2.07
N ALA A 97 -13.73 14.66 -3.15
CA ALA A 97 -14.28 13.70 -4.11
C ALA A 97 -14.62 12.36 -3.45
N VAL A 98 -13.71 11.87 -2.61
CA VAL A 98 -13.87 10.57 -1.94
C VAL A 98 -14.92 10.64 -0.84
N TYR A 99 -14.94 11.73 -0.07
CA TYR A 99 -16.03 11.97 0.87
C TYR A 99 -17.40 11.97 0.18
N ASN A 100 -17.52 12.66 -0.96
CA ASN A 100 -18.76 12.70 -1.73
C ASN A 100 -19.14 11.32 -2.29
N HIS A 101 -18.18 10.53 -2.79
CA HIS A 101 -18.41 9.17 -3.25
C HIS A 101 -18.99 8.28 -2.16
N TYR A 102 -18.38 8.26 -0.96
CA TYR A 102 -18.89 7.44 0.14
C TYR A 102 -20.15 8.03 0.76
N LYS A 103 -20.33 9.35 0.76
CA LYS A 103 -21.58 9.99 1.19
C LYS A 103 -22.75 9.55 0.30
N ARG A 104 -22.54 9.48 -1.02
CA ARG A 104 -23.52 8.92 -1.97
C ARG A 104 -23.88 7.47 -1.62
N ILE A 105 -22.88 6.62 -1.38
CA ILE A 105 -23.12 5.20 -1.02
C ILE A 105 -23.89 5.08 0.30
N HIS A 106 -23.52 5.87 1.30
CA HIS A 106 -24.19 5.87 2.59
C HIS A 106 -25.64 6.37 2.49
N ASP A 107 -25.94 7.31 1.60
CA ASP A 107 -27.31 7.76 1.34
C ASP A 107 -28.17 6.66 0.68
N LEU A 108 -27.59 5.89 -0.26
CA LEU A 108 -28.24 4.71 -0.85
C LEU A 108 -28.56 3.63 0.20
N ASP A 109 -27.65 3.40 1.14
CA ASP A 109 -27.86 2.45 2.25
C ASP A 109 -28.89 2.97 3.27
N ASN A 110 -28.99 4.30 3.46
CA ASN A 110 -29.80 4.95 4.51
C ASN A 110 -30.57 6.18 3.99
N PRO A 111 -31.64 5.99 3.19
CA PRO A 111 -32.40 7.09 2.57
C PRO A 111 -33.15 8.01 3.57
N VAL A 112 -33.11 7.68 4.87
CA VAL A 112 -33.81 8.40 5.94
C VAL A 112 -33.06 9.66 6.42
N LEU A 113 -31.75 9.78 6.14
CA LEU A 113 -30.94 10.93 6.59
C LEU A 113 -31.08 12.16 5.68
N THR A 114 -31.39 11.98 4.40
CA THR A 114 -31.49 13.09 3.43
C THR A 114 -32.95 13.52 3.18
N SER A 115 -33.92 12.66 3.52
CA SER A 115 -35.35 12.93 3.32
C SER A 115 -35.98 13.92 4.30
N ARG A 116 -35.37 14.20 5.46
CA ARG A 116 -35.98 15.09 6.48
C ARG A 116 -35.91 16.58 6.17
N THR A 117 -35.09 17.02 5.21
CA THR A 117 -34.94 18.47 4.91
C THR A 117 -35.00 18.86 3.44
N LEU A 118 -34.66 17.96 2.49
CA LEU A 118 -34.68 18.29 1.05
C LEU A 118 -35.88 17.70 0.30
N SER A 119 -36.42 16.56 0.75
CA SER A 119 -37.58 15.91 0.11
C SER A 119 -38.92 16.59 0.42
N ALA A 120 -38.96 17.58 1.31
CA ALA A 120 -40.18 18.29 1.67
C ALA A 120 -40.66 19.31 0.61
N THR A 121 -39.87 19.60 -0.43
CA THR A 121 -40.23 20.63 -1.44
C THR A 121 -40.27 20.16 -2.89
N ALA A 122 -39.65 19.04 -3.25
CA ALA A 122 -39.79 18.46 -4.58
C ALA A 122 -39.70 16.94 -4.47
N GLY A 123 -40.73 16.22 -4.93
CA GLY A 123 -40.73 14.76 -5.05
C GLY A 123 -39.80 14.24 -6.15
N GLU A 124 -38.66 14.90 -6.36
CA GLU A 124 -37.70 14.61 -7.40
C GLU A 124 -36.63 13.67 -6.84
N GLN A 125 -36.57 12.46 -7.39
CA GLN A 125 -35.47 11.53 -7.11
C GLN A 125 -34.24 12.03 -7.84
N VAL A 126 -33.29 12.61 -7.11
CA VAL A 126 -32.03 13.10 -7.66
C VAL A 126 -31.03 11.95 -7.66
N GLU A 127 -30.69 11.44 -8.85
CA GLU A 127 -29.62 10.47 -9.00
C GLU A 127 -28.25 11.17 -8.94
N LEU A 128 -27.44 10.80 -7.95
CA LEU A 128 -26.08 11.31 -7.81
C LEU A 128 -25.11 10.49 -8.66
N GLY A 129 -24.37 11.16 -9.54
CA GLY A 129 -23.31 10.54 -10.34
C GLY A 129 -22.09 10.11 -9.51
N LYS A 130 -21.27 9.20 -10.06
CA LYS A 130 -19.99 8.78 -9.46
C LYS A 130 -18.96 9.90 -9.53
N SER A 131 -18.13 10.02 -8.50
CA SER A 131 -17.03 10.99 -8.43
C SER A 131 -15.69 10.36 -8.81
N ASN A 132 -15.63 9.69 -9.97
CA ASN A 132 -14.37 9.10 -10.45
C ASN A 132 -13.34 10.20 -10.71
N ILE A 133 -12.07 9.85 -10.52
CA ILE A 133 -10.98 10.81 -10.40
C ILE A 133 -9.93 10.53 -11.48
N LEU A 134 -9.48 11.57 -12.16
CA LEU A 134 -8.28 11.58 -12.99
C LEU A 134 -7.16 12.34 -12.27
N MET A 135 -6.05 11.66 -12.00
CA MET A 135 -4.84 12.25 -11.43
C MET A 135 -3.80 12.49 -12.53
N LEU A 136 -3.40 13.75 -12.69
CA LEU A 136 -2.35 14.16 -13.63
C LEU A 136 -1.13 14.65 -12.88
N GLY A 137 0.05 14.33 -13.37
CA GLY A 137 1.28 14.92 -12.86
C GLY A 137 2.50 14.06 -13.17
N PRO A 138 3.70 14.58 -12.92
CA PRO A 138 4.96 13.96 -13.31
C PRO A 138 5.21 12.61 -12.61
N THR A 139 6.21 11.87 -13.07
CA THR A 139 6.62 10.65 -12.38
C THR A 139 7.22 10.99 -11.01
N GLY A 140 7.01 10.12 -10.01
CA GLY A 140 7.62 10.31 -8.69
C GLY A 140 7.03 11.43 -7.80
N CYS A 141 5.93 12.09 -8.17
CA CYS A 141 5.24 13.07 -7.30
C CYS A 141 4.27 12.46 -6.27
N GLY A 142 4.09 11.13 -6.28
CA GLY A 142 3.30 10.43 -5.27
C GLY A 142 1.86 10.07 -5.64
N LYS A 143 1.47 10.08 -6.92
CA LYS A 143 0.12 9.68 -7.39
C LYS A 143 -0.38 8.36 -6.79
N THR A 144 0.36 7.28 -7.03
CA THR A 144 0.04 5.93 -6.51
C THR A 144 0.04 5.90 -4.97
N TYR A 145 0.94 6.67 -4.36
CA TYR A 145 1.11 6.70 -2.91
C TYR A 145 -0.07 7.42 -2.22
N LEU A 146 -0.55 8.53 -2.79
CA LEU A 146 -1.77 9.24 -2.36
C LEU A 146 -2.99 8.31 -2.38
N ALA A 147 -3.23 7.62 -3.50
CA ALA A 147 -4.38 6.73 -3.65
C ALA A 147 -4.34 5.55 -2.66
N SER A 148 -3.17 4.92 -2.49
CA SER A 148 -3.03 3.82 -1.54
C SER A 148 -3.16 4.26 -0.08
N THR A 149 -2.67 5.45 0.28
CA THR A 149 -2.80 6.01 1.64
C THR A 149 -4.26 6.38 1.94
N LEU A 150 -4.96 6.95 0.95
CA LEU A 150 -6.38 7.22 1.03
C LEU A 150 -7.19 5.93 1.28
N ALA A 151 -6.91 4.85 0.53
CA ALA A 151 -7.61 3.58 0.74
C ALA A 151 -7.36 3.00 2.14
N LYS A 152 -6.13 3.07 2.63
CA LYS A 152 -5.78 2.66 4.01
C LYS A 152 -6.52 3.48 5.07
N LYS A 153 -6.70 4.79 4.87
CA LYS A 153 -7.47 5.65 5.79
C LYS A 153 -8.93 5.23 5.89
N LEU A 154 -9.50 4.85 4.75
CA LEU A 154 -10.93 4.53 4.62
C LEU A 154 -11.24 3.07 4.95
N ASP A 155 -10.21 2.23 5.09
CA ASP A 155 -10.36 0.81 5.44
C ASP A 155 -11.23 0.08 4.39
N VAL A 156 -10.89 0.30 3.11
CA VAL A 156 -11.60 -0.25 1.95
C VAL A 156 -10.66 -1.06 1.05
N PRO A 157 -11.17 -2.11 0.36
CA PRO A 157 -10.37 -2.87 -0.60
C PRO A 157 -9.77 -1.97 -1.68
N PHE A 158 -8.51 -2.23 -2.04
CA PHE A 158 -7.76 -1.45 -3.02
C PHE A 158 -7.10 -2.35 -4.05
N ALA A 159 -7.38 -2.11 -5.34
CA ALA A 159 -6.74 -2.80 -6.44
C ALA A 159 -5.85 -1.83 -7.23
N LEU A 160 -4.57 -2.18 -7.39
CA LEU A 160 -3.62 -1.47 -8.24
C LEU A 160 -3.49 -2.19 -9.59
N VAL A 161 -3.73 -1.46 -10.68
CA VAL A 161 -3.62 -1.97 -12.04
C VAL A 161 -2.84 -0.99 -12.91
N ASP A 162 -2.03 -1.52 -13.80
CA ASP A 162 -1.30 -0.76 -14.81
C ASP A 162 -2.03 -0.88 -16.15
N ALA A 163 -2.43 0.25 -16.75
CA ALA A 163 -3.16 0.26 -18.01
C ALA A 163 -2.40 -0.39 -19.17
N THR A 164 -1.06 -0.40 -19.13
CA THR A 164 -0.23 -1.00 -20.19
C THR A 164 -0.34 -2.52 -20.25
N THR A 165 -0.75 -3.15 -19.14
CA THR A 165 -0.93 -4.61 -19.05
C THR A 165 -2.25 -5.10 -19.63
N LEU A 166 -3.19 -4.17 -19.86
CA LEU A 166 -4.53 -4.47 -20.35
C LEU A 166 -4.54 -4.63 -21.86
N THR A 167 -5.35 -5.58 -22.34
CA THR A 167 -5.60 -5.77 -23.76
C THR A 167 -7.09 -5.88 -24.05
N GLU A 168 -7.50 -5.59 -25.28
CA GLU A 168 -8.87 -5.84 -25.71
C GLU A 168 -9.22 -7.34 -25.55
N ALA A 169 -10.45 -7.62 -25.14
CA ALA A 169 -10.95 -8.98 -24.96
C ALA A 169 -10.66 -9.85 -26.20
N GLY A 170 -9.93 -10.95 -25.99
CA GLY A 170 -9.56 -11.89 -27.05
C GLY A 170 -8.12 -11.74 -27.60
N TYR A 171 -7.34 -10.78 -27.11
CA TYR A 171 -5.89 -10.68 -27.37
C TYR A 171 -5.05 -11.27 -26.22
N VAL A 172 -3.73 -11.34 -26.41
CA VAL A 172 -2.77 -11.83 -25.42
C VAL A 172 -2.48 -10.72 -24.40
N GLY A 173 -3.04 -10.80 -23.19
CA GLY A 173 -2.85 -9.85 -22.09
C GLY A 173 -3.90 -10.02 -20.99
N ASP A 174 -3.91 -9.13 -20.00
CA ASP A 174 -4.95 -9.12 -18.96
C ASP A 174 -6.24 -8.50 -19.51
N ASP A 175 -7.37 -9.20 -19.31
CA ASP A 175 -8.69 -8.65 -19.61
C ASP A 175 -9.06 -7.56 -18.59
N VAL A 176 -9.83 -6.56 -19.02
CA VAL A 176 -10.34 -5.49 -18.15
C VAL A 176 -11.20 -6.06 -17.02
N GLU A 177 -11.89 -7.17 -17.24
CA GLU A 177 -12.67 -7.85 -16.20
C GLU A 177 -11.80 -8.44 -15.08
N ASN A 178 -10.52 -8.78 -15.34
CA ASN A 178 -9.60 -9.29 -14.30
C ASN A 178 -9.27 -8.23 -13.24
N ILE A 179 -9.44 -6.94 -13.54
CA ILE A 179 -9.29 -5.85 -12.56
C ILE A 179 -10.23 -6.07 -11.38
N LEU A 180 -11.47 -6.51 -11.66
CA LEU A 180 -12.49 -6.76 -10.66
C LEU A 180 -12.12 -7.97 -9.79
N LEU A 181 -11.51 -9.01 -10.38
CA LEU A 181 -11.00 -10.15 -9.61
C LEU A 181 -9.91 -9.71 -8.62
N ARG A 182 -8.99 -8.83 -9.04
CA ARG A 182 -7.97 -8.28 -8.14
C ARG A 182 -8.59 -7.53 -6.96
N LEU A 183 -9.68 -6.80 -7.18
CA LEU A 183 -10.40 -6.10 -6.11
C LEU A 183 -11.15 -7.06 -5.19
N ILE A 184 -11.78 -8.11 -5.74
CA ILE A 184 -12.44 -9.18 -4.96
C ILE A 184 -11.42 -9.89 -4.07
N ASN A 185 -10.23 -10.20 -4.61
CA ASN A 185 -9.14 -10.79 -3.83
C ASN A 185 -8.64 -9.86 -2.73
N ALA A 186 -8.52 -8.55 -3.01
CA ALA A 186 -8.20 -7.54 -2.00
C ALA A 186 -9.30 -7.37 -0.92
N ALA A 187 -10.49 -7.91 -1.17
CA ALA A 187 -11.61 -7.98 -0.24
C ALA A 187 -11.77 -9.36 0.41
N ASP A 188 -10.76 -10.25 0.30
CA ASP A 188 -10.79 -11.63 0.80
C ASP A 188 -11.98 -12.46 0.28
N GLY A 189 -12.41 -12.19 -0.96
CA GLY A 189 -13.56 -12.85 -1.59
C GLY A 189 -14.93 -12.24 -1.25
N ASP A 190 -14.97 -11.19 -0.42
CA ASP A 190 -16.21 -10.49 -0.06
C ASP A 190 -16.65 -9.52 -1.17
N VAL A 191 -17.62 -9.95 -1.99
CA VAL A 191 -18.15 -9.16 -3.11
C VAL A 191 -18.77 -7.84 -2.62
N ALA A 192 -19.49 -7.83 -1.50
CA ALA A 192 -20.15 -6.63 -1.00
C ALA A 192 -19.13 -5.56 -0.55
N LYS A 193 -18.02 -5.99 0.06
CA LYS A 193 -16.89 -5.10 0.36
C LYS A 193 -16.18 -4.64 -0.91
N ALA A 194 -15.94 -5.54 -1.88
CA ALA A 194 -15.31 -5.20 -3.15
C ALA A 194 -16.10 -4.13 -3.91
N GLN A 195 -17.43 -4.19 -3.92
CA GLN A 195 -18.30 -3.19 -4.53
C GLN A 195 -18.16 -1.78 -3.92
N ARG A 196 -17.55 -1.64 -2.73
CA ARG A 196 -17.27 -0.36 -2.06
C ARG A 196 -15.77 0.00 -2.08
N GLY A 197 -14.98 -0.77 -2.81
CA GLY A 197 -13.53 -0.62 -2.93
C GLY A 197 -13.11 0.50 -3.88
N ILE A 198 -11.80 0.64 -4.01
CA ILE A 198 -11.13 1.60 -4.88
C ILE A 198 -10.30 0.83 -5.91
N ILE A 199 -10.49 1.12 -7.18
CA ILE A 199 -9.63 0.67 -8.28
C ILE A 199 -8.75 1.84 -8.69
N TYR A 200 -7.43 1.65 -8.62
CA TYR A 200 -6.45 2.59 -9.15
C TYR A 200 -5.84 2.04 -10.44
N ILE A 201 -5.92 2.83 -11.51
CA ILE A 201 -5.37 2.51 -12.82
C ILE A 201 -4.23 3.50 -13.11
N ASP A 202 -2.98 3.03 -13.10
CA ASP A 202 -1.81 3.84 -13.47
C ASP A 202 -1.56 3.81 -14.99
N GLU A 203 -0.73 4.73 -15.47
CA GLU A 203 -0.25 4.78 -16.86
C GLU A 203 -1.35 4.88 -17.94
N ILE A 204 -2.49 5.51 -17.63
CA ILE A 204 -3.58 5.70 -18.61
C ILE A 204 -3.13 6.48 -19.85
N ASP A 205 -2.13 7.34 -19.69
CA ASP A 205 -1.57 8.13 -20.79
C ASP A 205 -0.85 7.27 -21.83
N LYS A 206 -0.44 6.03 -21.47
CA LYS A 206 0.26 5.12 -22.38
C LYS A 206 -0.68 4.34 -23.30
N ILE A 207 -1.96 4.26 -22.96
CA ILE A 207 -3.02 3.72 -23.84
C ILE A 207 -3.73 4.81 -24.66
N ALA A 208 -3.31 6.07 -24.51
CA ALA A 208 -3.77 7.18 -25.33
C ALA A 208 -3.28 7.01 -26.78
N ARG A 209 -4.12 7.40 -27.74
CA ARG A 209 -3.73 7.35 -29.16
C ARG A 209 -2.52 8.26 -29.38
N LYS A 210 -1.44 7.75 -29.98
CA LYS A 210 -0.29 8.59 -30.37
C LYS A 210 -0.74 9.58 -31.45
N GLY A 211 -1.05 10.80 -31.02
CA GLY A 211 -1.47 11.89 -31.89
C GLY A 211 -0.27 12.50 -32.61
N GLY A 212 0.03 12.03 -33.81
CA GLY A 212 1.01 12.65 -34.68
C GLY A 212 1.52 11.70 -35.74
N GLU A 213 1.24 12.00 -37.00
CA GLU A 213 1.72 11.32 -38.20
C GLU A 213 0.93 10.07 -38.62
N ASN A 214 -0.05 10.34 -39.49
CA ASN A 214 -0.90 9.42 -40.24
C ASN A 214 -2.16 8.96 -39.49
N LEU A 215 -3.30 9.51 -39.94
CA LEU A 215 -4.61 8.85 -39.89
C LEU A 215 -4.59 7.58 -40.78
N SER A 216 -3.62 6.69 -40.59
CA SER A 216 -3.61 5.41 -41.29
C SER A 216 -4.81 4.63 -40.79
N ILE A 217 -5.71 4.38 -41.73
CA ILE A 217 -6.97 3.62 -41.68
C ILE A 217 -6.83 2.23 -41.00
N THR A 218 -5.62 1.78 -40.67
CA THR A 218 -5.39 0.65 -39.77
C THR A 218 -5.80 1.05 -38.35
N ARG A 219 -7.07 0.73 -38.04
CA ARG A 219 -7.66 0.67 -36.70
C ARG A 219 -6.57 0.43 -35.64
N ASP A 220 -6.37 1.41 -34.76
CA ASP A 220 -5.47 1.28 -33.61
C ASP A 220 -6.21 0.46 -32.55
N VAL A 221 -6.27 -0.87 -32.77
CA VAL A 221 -7.18 -1.77 -32.06
C VAL A 221 -6.81 -1.94 -30.57
N SER A 222 -5.55 -1.70 -30.19
CA SER A 222 -5.10 -1.99 -28.82
C SER A 222 -5.44 -0.90 -27.82
N GLY A 223 -5.01 0.35 -28.04
CA GLY A 223 -5.16 1.43 -27.04
C GLY A 223 -6.59 1.90 -26.85
N GLU A 224 -7.28 2.26 -27.94
CA GLU A 224 -8.68 2.71 -27.89
C GLU A 224 -9.62 1.58 -27.44
N GLY A 225 -9.36 0.35 -27.88
CA GLY A 225 -10.12 -0.84 -27.44
C GLY A 225 -10.10 -1.03 -25.93
N VAL A 226 -8.93 -0.81 -25.29
CA VAL A 226 -8.81 -0.84 -23.82
C VAL A 226 -9.60 0.31 -23.17
N GLN A 227 -9.51 1.54 -23.71
CA GLN A 227 -10.29 2.66 -23.18
C GLN A 227 -11.81 2.41 -23.24
N GLN A 228 -12.29 1.83 -24.35
CA GLN A 228 -13.70 1.45 -24.53
C GLN A 228 -14.11 0.29 -23.60
N ALA A 229 -13.23 -0.67 -23.35
CA ALA A 229 -13.49 -1.75 -22.39
C ALA A 229 -13.55 -1.21 -20.95
N LEU A 230 -12.71 -0.25 -20.58
CA LEU A 230 -12.74 0.42 -19.27
C LEU A 230 -14.05 1.17 -19.03
N LEU A 231 -14.66 1.76 -20.06
CA LEU A 231 -15.96 2.44 -19.92
C LEU A 231 -17.04 1.52 -19.34
N LYS A 232 -17.08 0.24 -19.74
CA LYS A 232 -18.08 -0.72 -19.27
C LYS A 232 -18.05 -0.88 -17.76
N ILE A 233 -16.85 -0.94 -17.17
CA ILE A 233 -16.70 -1.10 -15.72
C ILE A 233 -16.82 0.23 -14.98
N ILE A 234 -16.44 1.36 -15.59
CA ILE A 234 -16.51 2.69 -14.96
C ILE A 234 -17.96 3.21 -14.87
N GLU A 235 -18.79 2.97 -15.89
CA GLU A 235 -20.18 3.45 -15.95
C GLU A 235 -21.06 2.87 -14.84
N GLY A 236 -20.86 1.59 -14.50
CA GLY A 236 -21.73 0.85 -13.59
C GLY A 236 -22.44 -0.25 -14.35
N THR A 237 -21.88 -1.45 -14.30
CA THR A 237 -22.47 -2.65 -14.89
C THR A 237 -22.38 -3.78 -13.90
N VAL A 238 -23.28 -4.77 -14.03
CA VAL A 238 -23.08 -6.08 -13.43
C VAL A 238 -22.14 -6.84 -14.35
N ALA A 239 -20.91 -7.07 -13.89
CA ALA A 239 -19.89 -7.83 -14.60
C ALA A 239 -19.79 -9.24 -14.05
N THR A 240 -19.43 -10.20 -14.90
CA THR A 240 -19.33 -11.62 -14.55
C THR A 240 -17.88 -12.08 -14.67
N VAL A 241 -17.25 -12.36 -13.53
CA VAL A 241 -15.80 -12.60 -13.42
C VAL A 241 -15.53 -14.08 -13.10
N PRO A 242 -14.59 -14.76 -13.79
CA PRO A 242 -14.21 -16.13 -13.45
C PRO A 242 -13.40 -16.16 -12.13
N PRO A 243 -13.59 -17.18 -11.26
CA PRO A 243 -12.96 -17.22 -9.93
C PRO A 243 -11.46 -17.54 -9.95
N GLU A 244 -11.00 -18.28 -10.95
CA GLU A 244 -9.56 -18.46 -11.24
C GLU A 244 -9.26 -17.64 -12.50
N GLY A 245 -8.49 -16.56 -12.36
CA GLY A 245 -8.17 -15.67 -13.47
C GLY A 245 -7.69 -16.45 -14.70
N GLY A 246 -8.31 -16.23 -15.86
CA GLY A 246 -8.07 -17.02 -17.05
C GLY A 246 -9.32 -17.31 -17.88
N ARG A 247 -9.20 -18.17 -18.89
CA ARG A 247 -10.32 -18.54 -19.78
C ARG A 247 -11.41 -19.27 -18.99
N LYS A 248 -12.67 -18.89 -19.24
CA LYS A 248 -13.89 -19.46 -18.65
C LYS A 248 -13.86 -21.00 -18.65
N HIS A 249 -13.53 -21.63 -17.52
CA HIS A 249 -13.70 -23.06 -17.34
C HIS A 249 -15.14 -23.36 -16.91
N PRO A 250 -15.89 -24.25 -17.59
CA PRO A 250 -17.31 -24.49 -17.33
C PRO A 250 -17.65 -25.04 -15.93
N ALA A 251 -16.65 -25.46 -15.15
CA ALA A 251 -16.83 -26.14 -13.87
C ALA A 251 -16.95 -25.19 -12.66
N HIS A 252 -16.54 -23.93 -12.79
CA HIS A 252 -16.57 -22.97 -11.68
C HIS A 252 -17.71 -21.96 -11.87
N ALA A 253 -18.43 -21.67 -10.78
CA ALA A 253 -19.44 -20.62 -10.78
C ALA A 253 -18.76 -19.26 -10.95
N ASN A 254 -19.20 -18.48 -11.94
CA ASN A 254 -18.71 -17.12 -12.11
C ASN A 254 -19.21 -16.24 -10.94
N ILE A 255 -18.41 -15.24 -10.59
CA ILE A 255 -18.74 -14.25 -9.57
C ILE A 255 -19.38 -13.05 -10.26
N GLU A 256 -20.56 -12.63 -9.81
CA GLU A 256 -21.20 -11.41 -10.29
C GLU A 256 -20.83 -10.24 -9.37
N ILE A 257 -20.45 -9.11 -9.95
CA ILE A 257 -20.09 -7.89 -9.21
C ILE A 257 -20.66 -6.65 -9.91
N ASP A 258 -21.32 -5.79 -9.12
CA ASP A 258 -21.82 -4.49 -9.57
C ASP A 258 -20.76 -3.41 -9.37
N THR A 259 -20.38 -2.74 -10.45
CA THR A 259 -19.36 -1.68 -10.42
C THR A 259 -19.91 -0.29 -10.09
N SER A 260 -21.21 -0.16 -9.83
CA SER A 260 -21.90 1.12 -9.57
C SER A 260 -21.39 1.88 -8.33
N ASN A 261 -20.82 1.17 -7.36
CA ASN A 261 -20.33 1.76 -6.11
C ASN A 261 -18.80 1.69 -5.93
N ILE A 262 -18.10 1.16 -6.93
CA ILE A 262 -16.63 1.15 -6.93
C ILE A 262 -16.13 2.53 -7.34
N LEU A 263 -15.14 3.05 -6.61
CA LEU A 263 -14.47 4.30 -6.97
C LEU A 263 -13.32 4.00 -7.93
N PHE A 264 -13.29 4.67 -9.08
CA PHE A 264 -12.16 4.61 -10.01
C PHE A 264 -11.27 5.85 -9.84
N ILE A 265 -9.99 5.62 -9.61
CA ILE A 265 -8.93 6.62 -9.65
C ILE A 265 -7.99 6.25 -10.79
N VAL A 266 -7.98 7.06 -11.83
CA VAL A 266 -7.15 6.85 -13.01
C VAL A 266 -6.01 7.85 -12.98
N ALA A 267 -4.80 7.44 -13.30
CA ALA A 267 -3.61 8.28 -13.21
C ALA A 267 -2.73 8.17 -14.45
N GLY A 268 -2.06 9.27 -14.79
CA GLY A 268 -1.10 9.31 -15.89
C GLY A 268 -0.07 10.42 -15.70
N ALA A 269 1.05 10.30 -16.42
CA ALA A 269 2.06 11.36 -16.48
C ALA A 269 1.66 12.47 -17.46
N PHE A 270 1.13 12.07 -18.62
CA PHE A 270 0.74 12.97 -19.70
C PHE A 270 1.90 13.86 -20.18
N ASP A 271 2.95 13.22 -20.69
CA ASP A 271 4.17 13.88 -21.13
C ASP A 271 3.88 14.98 -22.18
N ASN A 272 4.45 16.18 -22.01
CA ASN A 272 4.25 17.36 -22.87
C ASN A 272 2.80 17.91 -22.93
N ILE A 273 1.93 17.53 -21.99
CA ILE A 273 0.61 18.15 -21.90
C ILE A 273 0.69 19.64 -21.57
N ASP A 274 1.73 20.04 -20.85
CA ASP A 274 2.01 21.42 -20.46
C ASP A 274 2.23 22.34 -21.65
N ASP A 275 2.99 21.88 -22.65
CA ASP A 275 3.24 22.64 -23.88
C ASP A 275 1.95 22.93 -24.63
N ARG A 276 1.02 21.96 -24.66
CA ARG A 276 -0.28 22.16 -25.29
C ARG A 276 -1.16 23.12 -24.50
N ILE A 277 -1.22 22.98 -23.18
CA ILE A 277 -1.99 23.91 -22.35
C ILE A 277 -1.42 25.32 -22.51
N ALA A 278 -0.09 25.46 -22.48
CA ALA A 278 0.59 26.71 -22.73
C ALA A 278 0.31 27.26 -24.13
N ALA A 279 0.27 26.42 -25.16
CA ALA A 279 -0.13 26.83 -26.50
C ALA A 279 -1.59 27.30 -26.56
N ARG A 280 -2.52 26.62 -25.89
CA ARG A 280 -3.94 27.02 -25.84
C ARG A 280 -4.14 28.33 -25.09
N VAL A 281 -3.53 28.46 -23.91
CA VAL A 281 -3.64 29.65 -23.05
C VAL A 281 -2.87 30.83 -23.64
N GLY A 282 -1.69 30.57 -24.21
CA GLY A 282 -0.80 31.55 -24.82
C GLY A 282 -1.16 31.96 -26.26
N ALA A 283 -2.00 31.19 -26.97
CA ALA A 283 -2.49 31.53 -28.32
C ALA A 283 -3.47 32.72 -28.34
N GLY A 284 -3.75 33.36 -27.20
CA GLY A 284 -4.63 34.52 -27.06
C GLY A 284 -4.14 35.83 -27.68
N GLY A 285 -3.28 35.81 -28.71
CA GLY A 285 -2.69 37.03 -29.26
C GLY A 285 -2.35 37.04 -30.74
N ILE A 286 -3.33 36.84 -31.61
CA ILE A 286 -3.23 37.22 -33.04
C ILE A 286 -4.14 38.43 -33.26
N GLY A 287 -3.67 39.61 -32.89
CA GLY A 287 -4.35 40.89 -33.08
C GLY A 287 -3.44 42.06 -32.75
N PHE A 288 -3.59 43.18 -33.47
CA PHE A 288 -2.83 44.42 -33.21
C PHE A 288 -3.13 44.91 -31.77
N GLY A 289 -2.24 44.61 -30.83
CA GLY A 289 -2.35 45.00 -29.41
C GLY A 289 -2.42 43.84 -28.40
N ALA A 290 -2.25 42.59 -28.82
CA ALA A 290 -2.19 41.47 -27.86
C ALA A 290 -0.83 41.38 -27.16
N ASP A 291 -0.85 41.23 -25.84
CA ASP A 291 0.35 40.97 -25.03
C ASP A 291 0.95 39.62 -25.43
N LEU A 292 2.11 39.69 -26.08
CA LEU A 292 2.89 38.51 -26.44
C LEU A 292 3.61 37.99 -25.18
N GLY A 293 3.28 36.76 -24.79
CA GLY A 293 4.16 35.91 -23.97
C GLY A 293 4.13 36.19 -22.48
N GLY A 294 3.03 35.83 -21.81
CA GLY A 294 3.10 35.43 -20.42
C GLY A 294 3.52 33.96 -20.32
N THR A 295 4.62 33.65 -19.62
CA THR A 295 4.89 32.27 -19.19
C THR A 295 3.71 31.81 -18.33
N VAL A 296 2.96 30.83 -18.82
CA VAL A 296 1.84 30.24 -18.07
C VAL A 296 2.43 29.57 -16.82
N ARG A 297 2.18 30.17 -15.66
CA ARG A 297 2.51 29.55 -14.37
C ARG A 297 1.57 28.36 -14.17
N ASP A 298 2.15 27.21 -13.86
CA ASP A 298 1.47 25.94 -13.57
C ASP A 298 0.41 25.53 -14.61
N PRO A 299 0.82 25.21 -15.86
CA PRO A 299 -0.10 24.88 -16.95
C PRO A 299 -1.11 23.79 -16.59
N LEU A 300 -0.69 22.77 -15.83
CA LEU A 300 -1.57 21.68 -15.38
C LEU A 300 -2.83 22.18 -14.65
N GLU A 301 -2.76 23.26 -13.86
CA GLU A 301 -3.94 23.78 -13.15
C GLU A 301 -5.03 24.33 -14.09
N GLN A 302 -4.65 24.67 -15.33
CA GLN A 302 -5.56 25.20 -16.34
C GLN A 302 -6.04 24.15 -17.33
N ILE A 303 -5.76 22.86 -17.08
CA ILE A 303 -6.13 21.76 -17.97
C ILE A 303 -7.64 21.74 -18.25
N MET A 304 -8.00 21.48 -19.51
CA MET A 304 -9.37 21.30 -19.94
C MET A 304 -9.60 19.89 -20.54
N PRO A 305 -10.84 19.36 -20.54
CA PRO A 305 -11.18 18.09 -21.18
C PRO A 305 -10.72 17.99 -22.64
N GLU A 306 -10.79 19.10 -23.38
CA GLU A 306 -10.35 19.17 -24.77
C GLU A 306 -8.86 18.88 -24.88
N ASP A 307 -8.05 19.32 -23.92
CA ASP A 307 -6.64 18.98 -23.88
C ASP A 307 -6.52 17.44 -23.83
N LEU A 308 -7.12 16.78 -22.85
CA LEU A 308 -7.06 15.31 -22.72
C LEU A 308 -7.53 14.58 -23.99
N ALA A 309 -8.57 15.09 -24.66
CA ALA A 309 -9.07 14.55 -25.92
C ALA A 309 -8.03 14.64 -27.04
N HIS A 310 -7.39 15.81 -27.19
CA HIS A 310 -6.29 15.99 -28.14
C HIS A 310 -5.07 15.12 -27.80
N TYR A 311 -4.88 14.76 -26.52
CA TYR A 311 -3.78 13.87 -26.11
C TYR A 311 -4.02 12.43 -26.60
N GLY A 312 -5.27 12.06 -26.88
CA GLY A 312 -5.65 10.73 -27.34
C GLY A 312 -6.45 9.91 -26.33
N ILE A 313 -6.98 10.54 -25.28
CA ILE A 313 -8.02 9.94 -24.43
C ILE A 313 -9.38 10.17 -25.07
N ILE A 314 -10.23 9.15 -25.14
CA ILE A 314 -11.55 9.29 -25.76
C ILE A 314 -12.46 10.23 -24.92
N PRO A 315 -13.24 11.13 -25.56
CA PRO A 315 -14.15 12.05 -24.86
C PRO A 315 -15.13 11.35 -23.92
N GLU A 316 -15.58 10.16 -24.28
CA GLU A 316 -16.48 9.32 -23.50
C GLU A 316 -15.86 8.95 -22.14
N LEU A 317 -14.57 8.59 -22.12
CA LEU A 317 -13.85 8.24 -20.90
C LEU A 317 -13.60 9.47 -20.04
N ILE A 318 -13.24 10.61 -20.66
CA ILE A 318 -13.09 11.89 -19.95
C ILE A 318 -14.41 12.29 -19.29
N GLY A 319 -15.54 12.13 -19.98
CA GLY A 319 -16.87 12.38 -19.43
C GLY A 319 -17.24 11.51 -18.22
N ARG A 320 -16.58 10.36 -18.02
CA ARG A 320 -16.75 9.50 -16.83
C ARG A 320 -15.77 9.81 -15.70
N LEU A 321 -14.86 10.77 -15.88
CA LEU A 321 -13.85 11.21 -14.92
C LEU A 321 -14.07 12.69 -14.55
N PRO A 322 -15.18 13.03 -13.84
CA PRO A 322 -15.56 14.42 -13.59
C PRO A 322 -14.63 15.17 -12.63
N VAL A 323 -13.84 14.45 -11.82
CA VAL A 323 -12.90 15.06 -10.88
C VAL A 323 -11.49 14.98 -11.47
N ILE A 324 -10.92 16.12 -11.83
CA ILE A 324 -9.54 16.23 -12.29
C ILE A 324 -8.68 16.78 -11.13
N SER A 325 -7.62 16.07 -10.80
CA SER A 325 -6.67 16.45 -9.75
C SER A 325 -5.27 16.49 -10.34
N THR A 326 -4.59 17.63 -10.23
CA THR A 326 -3.25 17.84 -10.76
C THR A 326 -2.23 17.79 -9.63
N LEU A 327 -1.05 17.24 -9.92
CA LEU A 327 0.08 17.12 -9.02
C LEU A 327 1.29 17.77 -9.67
N SER A 328 2.06 18.48 -8.85
CA SER A 328 3.24 19.23 -9.30
C SER A 328 4.53 18.42 -9.14
N GLU A 329 5.59 18.83 -9.84
CA GLU A 329 6.94 18.34 -9.54
C GLU A 329 7.35 18.70 -8.12
N LEU A 330 8.09 17.80 -7.47
CA LEU A 330 8.62 18.03 -6.12
C LEU A 330 9.92 18.81 -6.23
N ASN A 331 10.01 19.93 -5.50
CA ASN A 331 11.25 20.70 -5.45
C ASN A 331 12.28 20.08 -4.47
N GLU A 332 13.52 20.61 -4.46
CA GLU A 332 14.62 20.11 -3.60
C GLU A 332 14.23 20.11 -2.11
N GLU A 333 13.56 21.16 -1.64
CA GLU A 333 13.11 21.27 -0.24
C GLU A 333 12.04 20.21 0.08
N GLU A 334 11.06 20.00 -0.80
CA GLU A 334 10.02 18.98 -0.64
C GLU A 334 10.60 17.57 -0.66
N LEU A 335 11.56 17.28 -1.54
CA LEU A 335 12.26 16.00 -1.60
C LEU A 335 13.04 15.73 -0.31
N ALA A 336 13.72 16.74 0.25
CA ALA A 336 14.38 16.64 1.54
C ALA A 336 13.38 16.33 2.67
N ARG A 337 12.21 16.99 2.65
CA ARG A 337 11.13 16.74 3.61
C ARG A 337 10.51 15.34 3.46
N VAL A 338 10.42 14.79 2.23
CA VAL A 338 9.98 13.40 2.00
C VAL A 338 10.90 12.39 2.71
N LEU A 339 12.20 12.67 2.82
CA LEU A 339 13.15 11.80 3.52
C LEU A 339 12.99 11.80 5.05
N THR A 340 12.42 12.86 5.63
CA THR A 340 12.50 13.13 7.08
C THR A 340 11.14 13.20 7.77
N GLU A 341 10.13 13.84 7.17
CA GLU A 341 8.88 14.21 7.83
C GLU A 341 7.83 13.08 7.89
N PRO A 342 7.50 12.38 6.78
CA PRO A 342 6.42 11.39 6.75
C PRO A 342 6.52 10.34 7.87
N LYS A 343 5.39 9.77 8.28
CA LYS A 343 5.38 8.68 9.28
C LYS A 343 6.23 7.48 8.84
N ASN A 344 6.24 7.19 7.55
CA ASN A 344 7.03 6.14 6.92
C ASN A 344 8.27 6.69 6.18
N ALA A 345 8.83 7.82 6.59
CA ALA A 345 10.00 8.41 5.96
C ALA A 345 11.19 7.45 5.91
N LEU A 346 11.95 7.44 4.80
CA LEU A 346 13.07 6.51 4.59
C LEU A 346 14.12 6.64 5.69
N LEU A 347 14.44 7.86 6.14
CA LEU A 347 15.43 8.06 7.19
C LEU A 347 15.01 7.43 8.52
N LYS A 348 13.71 7.46 8.85
CA LYS A 348 13.18 6.81 10.06
C LYS A 348 13.32 5.29 9.96
N GLN A 349 13.11 4.72 8.77
CA GLN A 349 13.25 3.28 8.53
C GLN A 349 14.72 2.84 8.68
N TYR A 350 15.66 3.54 8.02
CA TYR A 350 17.09 3.20 8.13
C TYR A 350 17.62 3.43 9.54
N ARG A 351 17.27 4.54 10.21
CA ARG A 351 17.64 4.75 11.62
C ARG A 351 17.16 3.62 12.52
N HIS A 352 15.94 3.15 12.32
CA HIS A 352 15.43 2.02 13.08
C HIS A 352 16.21 0.74 12.80
N LEU A 353 16.58 0.48 11.53
CA LEU A 353 17.37 -0.69 11.15
C LEU A 353 18.75 -0.70 11.81
N PHE A 354 19.49 0.41 11.75
CA PHE A 354 20.79 0.52 12.44
C PHE A 354 20.66 0.40 13.97
N ALA A 355 19.56 0.90 14.54
CA ALA A 355 19.30 0.79 15.97
C ALA A 355 19.07 -0.67 16.42
N LEU A 356 18.61 -1.57 15.53
CA LEU A 356 18.52 -3.02 15.82
C LEU A 356 19.91 -3.64 16.00
N ASP A 357 20.92 -3.12 15.32
CA ASP A 357 22.32 -3.50 15.47
C ASP A 357 23.03 -2.72 16.60
N GLY A 358 22.30 -1.90 17.36
CA GLY A 358 22.83 -1.10 18.46
C GLY A 358 23.61 0.15 18.02
N VAL A 359 23.49 0.55 16.76
CA VAL A 359 24.23 1.69 16.19
C VAL A 359 23.27 2.84 15.84
N GLU A 360 23.65 4.07 16.17
CA GLU A 360 22.88 5.26 15.78
C GLU A 360 23.30 5.78 14.39
N LEU A 361 22.32 5.96 13.48
CA LEU A 361 22.56 6.58 12.17
C LEU A 361 22.21 8.08 12.18
N ILE A 362 23.22 8.91 12.01
CA ILE A 362 23.12 10.36 11.88
C ILE A 362 23.41 10.73 10.43
N ILE A 363 22.53 11.54 9.83
CA ILE A 363 22.72 12.09 8.50
C ILE A 363 22.56 13.59 8.64
N ASP A 364 23.59 14.33 8.23
CA ASP A 364 23.62 15.78 8.36
C ASP A 364 22.64 16.44 7.39
N ASP A 365 22.11 17.61 7.75
CA ASP A 365 21.16 18.35 6.91
C ASP A 365 21.74 18.67 5.51
N ALA A 366 23.05 18.92 5.42
CA ALA A 366 23.76 19.10 4.15
C ALA A 366 23.76 17.83 3.29
N ALA A 367 23.89 16.65 3.90
CA ALA A 367 23.80 15.38 3.20
C ALA A 367 22.36 15.11 2.71
N ILE A 368 21.34 15.44 3.52
CA ILE A 368 19.93 15.33 3.12
C ILE A 368 19.63 16.24 1.93
N ALA A 369 20.10 17.49 1.96
CA ALA A 369 19.96 18.43 0.85
C ALA A 369 20.68 17.94 -0.41
N ALA A 370 21.90 17.42 -0.28
CA ALA A 370 22.64 16.84 -1.41
C ALA A 370 21.91 15.65 -2.04
N ILE A 371 21.33 14.75 -1.24
CA ILE A 371 20.53 13.63 -1.75
C ILE A 371 19.30 14.17 -2.51
N ALA A 372 18.60 15.15 -1.95
CA ALA A 372 17.43 15.75 -2.57
C ALA A 372 17.76 16.42 -3.91
N ARG A 373 18.87 17.17 -3.97
CA ARG A 373 19.37 17.80 -5.20
C ARG A 373 19.69 16.78 -6.28
N LEU A 374 20.43 15.73 -5.95
CA LEU A 374 20.74 14.64 -6.89
C LEU A 374 19.48 13.94 -7.39
N ALA A 375 18.43 13.79 -6.56
CA ALA A 375 17.15 13.22 -6.98
C ALA A 375 16.46 14.09 -8.03
N ALA A 376 16.44 15.40 -7.79
CA ALA A 376 15.84 16.40 -8.66
C ALA A 376 16.57 16.45 -10.01
N GLU A 377 17.91 16.52 -10.00
CA GLU A 377 18.74 16.54 -11.22
C GLU A 377 18.54 15.30 -12.10
N ARG A 378 18.31 14.13 -11.49
CA ARG A 378 18.04 12.87 -12.21
C ARG A 378 16.62 12.77 -12.76
N GLY A 379 15.71 13.69 -12.42
CA GLY A 379 14.31 13.67 -12.87
C GLY A 379 13.52 12.45 -12.37
N THR A 380 13.97 11.79 -11.29
CA THR A 380 13.34 10.56 -10.78
C THR A 380 12.31 10.81 -9.68
N GLY A 381 12.20 12.05 -9.22
CA GLY A 381 11.33 12.46 -8.12
C GLY A 381 11.57 11.65 -6.84
N ALA A 382 10.52 11.48 -6.02
CA ALA A 382 10.63 10.74 -4.76
C ALA A 382 10.93 9.24 -4.94
N ARG A 383 10.68 8.67 -6.14
CA ARG A 383 11.00 7.26 -6.42
C ARG A 383 12.51 6.99 -6.40
N GLY A 384 13.33 7.95 -6.82
CA GLY A 384 14.79 7.82 -6.84
C GLY A 384 15.46 7.90 -5.46
N LEU A 385 14.81 8.51 -4.48
CA LEU A 385 15.35 8.72 -3.13
C LEU A 385 15.77 7.41 -2.46
N ARG A 386 14.97 6.35 -2.57
CA ARG A 386 15.30 5.04 -1.98
C ARG A 386 16.55 4.43 -2.62
N SER A 387 16.67 4.52 -3.93
CA SER A 387 17.84 3.97 -4.64
C SER A 387 19.12 4.70 -4.23
N MET A 388 19.07 6.01 -4.02
CA MET A 388 20.25 6.77 -3.59
C MET A 388 20.62 6.47 -2.14
N MET A 389 19.63 6.39 -1.24
CA MET A 389 19.85 5.97 0.14
C MET A 389 20.50 4.58 0.21
N GLU A 390 20.01 3.63 -0.59
CA GLU A 390 20.57 2.28 -0.65
C GLU A 390 22.03 2.29 -1.14
N GLN A 391 22.34 3.07 -2.19
CA GLN A 391 23.71 3.20 -2.69
C GLN A 391 24.68 3.75 -1.63
N ILE A 392 24.22 4.72 -0.83
CA ILE A 392 25.05 5.35 0.21
C ILE A 392 25.22 4.41 1.42
N LEU A 393 24.15 3.73 1.84
CA LEU A 393 24.15 2.96 3.08
C LEU A 393 24.56 1.50 2.91
N GLN A 394 24.48 0.92 1.72
CA GLN A 394 24.79 -0.49 1.49
C GLN A 394 26.19 -0.91 1.98
N PRO A 395 27.29 -0.17 1.69
CA PRO A 395 28.61 -0.54 2.19
C PRO A 395 28.67 -0.57 3.72
N VAL A 396 28.00 0.38 4.35
CA VAL A 396 27.94 0.51 5.81
C VAL A 396 27.13 -0.63 6.44
N MET A 397 25.96 -0.92 5.86
CA MET A 397 25.07 -1.99 6.31
C MET A 397 25.70 -3.38 6.14
N PHE A 398 26.67 -3.54 5.24
CA PHE A 398 27.42 -4.78 5.10
C PHE A 398 28.42 -4.99 6.25
N GLU A 399 29.07 -3.93 6.74
CA GLU A 399 30.13 -4.03 7.75
C GLU A 399 29.62 -4.00 9.19
N ILE A 400 28.54 -3.26 9.46
CA ILE A 400 28.09 -2.96 10.83
C ILE A 400 27.71 -4.18 11.66
N PRO A 401 27.04 -5.22 11.13
CA PRO A 401 26.71 -6.41 11.93
C PRO A 401 27.93 -7.12 12.55
N ASP A 402 29.11 -7.00 11.91
CA ASP A 402 30.35 -7.60 12.39
C ASP A 402 31.15 -6.68 13.33
N ARG A 403 30.74 -5.42 13.50
CA ARG A 403 31.45 -4.40 14.26
C ARG A 403 30.80 -4.11 15.61
N THR A 404 31.53 -4.41 16.68
CA THR A 404 31.09 -4.15 18.07
C THR A 404 31.66 -2.86 18.66
N ASP A 405 32.57 -2.21 17.95
CA ASP A 405 33.27 -1.02 18.39
C ASP A 405 32.57 0.29 18.01
N VAL A 406 31.54 0.25 17.16
CA VAL A 406 30.81 1.43 16.66
C VAL A 406 29.63 1.77 17.56
N THR A 407 29.46 3.06 17.88
CA THR A 407 28.28 3.60 18.56
C THR A 407 27.35 4.36 17.62
N SER A 408 27.93 5.16 16.73
CA SER A 408 27.16 5.95 15.77
C SER A 408 27.94 6.15 14.47
N ILE A 409 27.20 6.41 13.40
CA ILE A 409 27.70 6.67 12.06
C ILE A 409 27.14 8.00 11.60
N VAL A 410 28.01 8.87 11.11
CA VAL A 410 27.63 10.18 10.57
C VAL A 410 27.87 10.20 9.07
N ILE A 411 26.79 10.43 8.32
CA ILE A 411 26.80 10.63 6.87
C ILE A 411 26.77 12.13 6.59
N GLY A 412 27.87 12.64 6.03
CA GLY A 412 28.02 14.03 5.61
C GLY A 412 27.81 14.23 4.11
N GLU A 413 27.83 15.49 3.67
CA GLU A 413 27.66 15.87 2.26
C GLU A 413 28.72 15.22 1.34
N ASP A 414 29.97 15.14 1.79
CA ASP A 414 31.07 14.58 1.01
C ASP A 414 30.90 13.06 0.73
N THR A 415 30.31 12.33 1.67
CA THR A 415 29.92 10.92 1.48
C THR A 415 28.89 10.77 0.36
N VAL A 416 27.95 11.71 0.26
CA VAL A 416 26.89 11.70 -0.76
C VAL A 416 27.43 12.09 -2.14
N LEU A 417 28.23 13.17 -2.21
CA LEU A 417 28.67 13.74 -3.48
C LEU A 417 29.90 13.03 -4.06
N ASN A 418 30.86 12.68 -3.21
CA ASN A 418 32.18 12.19 -3.63
C ASN A 418 32.44 10.72 -3.24
N GLY A 419 31.51 10.07 -2.52
CA GLY A 419 31.67 8.69 -2.08
C GLY A 419 32.74 8.52 -1.00
N ALA A 420 33.04 9.57 -0.23
CA ALA A 420 33.95 9.51 0.90
C ALA A 420 33.41 8.58 2.00
N GLU A 421 34.30 7.91 2.74
CA GLU A 421 33.90 7.03 3.83
C GLU A 421 33.10 7.79 4.91
N PRO A 422 31.99 7.21 5.42
CA PRO A 422 31.26 7.73 6.56
C PRO A 422 32.13 7.90 7.79
N ARG A 423 31.77 8.84 8.66
CA ARG A 423 32.46 9.00 9.94
C ARG A 423 31.90 8.03 10.97
N TYR A 424 32.74 7.10 11.42
CA TYR A 424 32.41 6.16 12.51
C TYR A 424 32.81 6.76 13.87
N VAL A 425 31.89 6.72 14.83
CA VAL A 425 32.15 7.10 16.23
C VAL A 425 32.28 5.82 17.04
N LEU A 426 33.46 5.61 17.62
CA LEU A 426 33.78 4.39 18.36
C LEU A 426 33.36 4.49 19.84
N GLN A 427 33.06 3.36 20.47
CA GLN A 427 32.91 3.28 21.91
C GLN A 427 34.19 3.75 22.59
N VAL A 428 34.08 4.73 23.50
CA VAL A 428 35.19 5.09 24.38
C VAL A 428 35.41 3.89 25.31
N PRO A 429 36.61 3.26 25.32
CA PRO A 429 36.86 2.17 26.24
C PRO A 429 36.72 2.69 27.67
N ASP A 430 35.92 1.98 28.46
CA ASP A 430 35.66 2.30 29.86
C ASP A 430 37.02 2.35 30.62
N PRO A 431 37.41 3.45 31.28
CA PRO A 431 38.69 3.56 31.99
C PRO A 431 38.82 2.62 33.22
N GLY A 432 37.85 1.72 33.45
CA GLY A 432 37.67 0.98 34.70
C GLY A 432 38.03 -0.51 34.68
N THR A 433 38.44 -1.10 33.55
CA THR A 433 38.76 -2.54 33.48
C THR A 433 40.20 -2.86 33.07
N GLU A 434 41.15 -2.00 33.40
CA GLU A 434 42.56 -2.39 33.56
C GLU A 434 42.86 -2.72 35.03
N THR A 435 42.22 -3.76 35.56
CA THR A 435 42.75 -4.44 36.75
C THR A 435 42.93 -5.93 36.49
N THR A 436 44.20 -6.30 36.40
CA THR A 436 44.75 -7.64 36.68
C THR A 436 44.47 -8.76 35.67
N ARG A 437 45.03 -8.66 34.46
CA ARG A 437 45.55 -9.85 33.78
C ARG A 437 46.94 -9.61 33.17
N THR A 438 47.86 -10.47 33.60
CA THR A 438 49.16 -10.85 33.00
C THR A 438 50.35 -9.89 33.07
N ALA A 439 50.89 -9.69 34.28
CA ALA A 439 52.35 -9.58 34.48
C ALA A 439 52.90 -10.94 34.94
N LYS A 440 52.87 -11.95 34.05
CA LYS A 440 53.57 -13.24 34.25
C LYS A 440 53.69 -13.97 32.90
N GLY A 441 54.39 -13.37 31.94
CA GLY A 441 54.56 -13.93 30.59
C GLY A 441 55.90 -13.66 29.93
N ASP A 442 56.55 -12.52 30.19
CA ASP A 442 57.69 -12.06 29.38
C ASP A 442 59.04 -12.05 30.09
N ALA A 443 59.34 -13.11 30.85
CA ALA A 443 60.68 -13.29 31.45
C ALA A 443 61.42 -14.57 31.00
N LYS A 444 60.86 -15.37 30.08
CA LYS A 444 61.51 -16.63 29.65
C LYS A 444 61.92 -16.74 28.17
N THR A 445 61.61 -15.75 27.33
CA THR A 445 61.93 -15.79 25.89
C THR A 445 63.16 -14.94 25.50
N ALA A 446 63.70 -14.12 26.41
CA ALA A 446 64.90 -13.32 26.14
C ALA A 446 66.23 -14.06 26.37
N SER A 447 66.25 -15.19 27.08
CA SER A 447 67.50 -15.89 27.44
C SER A 447 67.93 -17.01 26.48
N LEU A 448 67.16 -17.28 25.40
CA LEU A 448 67.44 -18.38 24.47
C LEU A 448 67.86 -17.93 23.05
N LYS A 449 67.79 -16.63 22.72
CA LYS A 449 68.27 -16.11 21.42
C LYS A 449 69.71 -15.55 21.44
N ALA A 450 70.32 -15.37 22.62
CA ALA A 450 71.70 -14.89 22.73
C ALA A 450 72.78 -15.99 22.56
N ALA A 451 72.41 -17.28 22.61
CA ALA A 451 73.36 -18.40 22.59
C ALA A 451 73.66 -18.98 21.19
N LYS A 452 73.05 -18.46 20.10
CA LYS A 452 73.20 -19.03 18.74
C LYS A 452 73.84 -18.13 17.68
N ALA A 453 74.25 -16.90 18.01
CA ALA A 453 74.87 -15.98 17.05
C ALA A 453 76.41 -15.87 17.16
N GLY A 454 77.05 -16.72 17.99
CA GLY A 454 78.49 -16.68 18.24
C GLY A 454 79.22 -17.97 17.89
N ARG A 455 79.25 -18.38 16.61
CA ARG A 455 80.30 -19.29 16.13
C ARG A 455 80.75 -18.92 14.72
N LYS A 456 81.84 -18.17 14.73
CA LYS A 456 82.69 -17.71 13.63
C LYS A 456 83.43 -18.88 12.95
N VAL A 457 83.58 -18.74 11.64
CA VAL A 457 84.82 -18.87 10.83
C VAL A 457 85.41 -20.26 10.59
N ALA A 458 85.41 -20.67 9.31
CA ALA A 458 86.62 -20.91 8.51
C ALA A 458 86.24 -20.86 7.02
#